data_AF-A0A5B7AF97-F1
#
_entry.id   AF-A0A5B7AF97-F1
#
_cell.length_a   1.000
_cell.length_b   1.000
_cell.length_c   1.000
_cell.angle_alpha   90.00
_cell.angle_beta   90.00
_cell.angle_gamma   90.00
#
_symmetry.space_group_name_H-M   'P 1'
#
loop_
_entity.id
_entity.type
_entity.pdbx_description
1 polymer ?
#
loop_
_entity_poly.entity_id
_entity_poly.type
_entity_poly.pdbx_seq_one_letter_code
_entity_poly.pdbx_strand_id
1 'polypeptide(L)'
;RIREQPSQAKTPSLPTLFSCFTQEASFVSLFLSLNSTQLLFFRHMASITPISQSQPLLNKPLFRTRKLQTNYIASSNFSSRVFTRKSFSVFHSTSGTAAMPLKKKMVVVSATTAERQKKRYPGEAKGFVEEMRFVAMKLHTRDQAKEGEREPQGQPVAKWEPSIEGYLRFLVDSKLVYDTLERIVEKGAFPEYVEFRNTGLERSGSLAKDLEWFKEQGHAIPEPSSPGVSYALYLEELSKKDPQSFICHFYNIYFAHTAGGRMIGKKVAEKILNNRELEFYKWDGDLSQLLQSVREKLNRVAESWTREEKNHCLEETEKSFKFSGDILRLILS
;
A
#
# COMPACT_ATOMS: atom_id res chain seq x y z
N ARG A 1 3.08 60.14 52.59
CA ARG A 1 2.04 59.48 51.74
C ARG A 1 1.52 60.53 50.75
N ILE A 2 2.05 60.55 49.54
CA ILE A 2 1.61 61.43 48.43
C ILE A 2 1.45 60.54 47.20
N ARG A 3 0.49 60.84 46.33
CA ARG A 3 0.00 59.97 45.25
C ARG A 3 -0.52 60.83 44.08
N GLU A 4 -0.38 60.30 42.86
CA GLU A 4 -1.07 60.68 41.62
C GLU A 4 -0.73 62.00 40.87
N GLN A 5 -0.34 61.78 39.61
CA GLN A 5 -0.55 62.62 38.41
C GLN A 5 -2.07 62.67 38.05
N PRO A 6 -2.60 63.59 37.21
CA PRO A 6 -2.19 63.76 35.79
C PRO A 6 -2.36 65.15 35.14
N SER A 7 -2.04 65.23 33.83
CA SER A 7 -2.41 66.33 32.92
C SER A 7 -2.62 65.78 31.49
N GLN A 8 -3.37 66.49 30.63
CA GLN A 8 -3.86 65.98 29.33
C GLN A 8 -3.44 66.81 28.10
N ALA A 9 -3.11 66.08 27.04
CA ALA A 9 -3.42 66.26 25.61
C ALA A 9 -3.50 67.67 24.96
N LYS A 10 -2.83 67.80 23.79
CA LYS A 10 -3.47 68.28 22.53
C LYS A 10 -2.62 67.98 21.27
N THR A 11 -3.33 67.65 20.19
CA THR A 11 -2.91 67.64 18.77
C THR A 11 -3.85 68.60 18.00
N PRO A 12 -3.85 68.77 16.65
CA PRO A 12 -3.00 68.21 15.58
C PRO A 12 -2.49 69.24 14.53
N SER A 13 -1.77 68.80 13.48
CA SER A 13 -2.02 69.23 12.07
C SER A 13 -1.12 68.56 11.00
N LEU A 14 -1.69 68.45 9.80
CA LEU A 14 -1.22 68.07 8.44
C LEU A 14 -2.22 68.80 7.46
N PRO A 15 -2.21 68.72 6.10
CA PRO A 15 -1.37 67.98 5.14
C PRO A 15 -0.91 68.75 3.85
N THR A 16 -0.13 68.08 2.99
CA THR A 16 -0.08 68.23 1.51
C THR A 16 0.46 66.90 0.93
N LEU A 17 -0.03 66.21 -0.13
CA LEU A 17 -0.63 66.54 -1.45
C LEU A 17 0.39 67.25 -2.38
N PHE A 18 0.67 66.87 -3.64
CA PHE A 18 0.09 65.96 -4.66
C PHE A 18 1.20 65.63 -5.74
N SER A 19 1.10 64.85 -6.83
CA SER A 19 0.08 63.93 -7.44
C SER A 19 0.60 63.11 -8.67
N CYS A 20 0.36 61.79 -8.68
CA CYS A 20 -0.20 61.01 -9.82
C CYS A 20 0.63 60.75 -11.13
N PHE A 21 0.06 59.90 -12.02
CA PHE A 21 0.55 59.38 -13.34
C PHE A 21 1.72 58.35 -13.29
N THR A 22 1.75 57.24 -14.04
CA THR A 22 0.73 56.59 -14.91
C THR A 22 0.90 55.05 -14.99
N GLN A 23 -0.11 54.39 -15.56
CA GLN A 23 -0.24 52.96 -15.89
C GLN A 23 0.56 52.54 -17.15
N GLU A 24 1.23 51.37 -17.13
CA GLU A 24 1.12 50.28 -18.14
C GLU A 24 2.00 49.05 -17.80
N ALA A 25 1.85 47.96 -18.55
CA ALA A 25 2.29 46.61 -18.17
C ALA A 25 3.76 46.25 -18.48
N SER A 26 4.30 45.29 -17.70
CA SER A 26 5.29 44.31 -18.19
C SER A 26 5.18 42.99 -17.42
N PHE A 27 5.12 41.89 -18.17
CA PHE A 27 5.08 40.51 -17.68
C PHE A 27 6.51 39.97 -17.45
N VAL A 28 6.64 38.82 -16.80
CA VAL A 28 7.89 38.03 -16.63
C VAL A 28 8.98 38.68 -15.74
N SER A 29 9.02 38.28 -14.45
CA SER A 29 10.17 37.55 -13.88
C SER A 29 10.02 37.34 -12.36
N LEU A 30 9.25 36.32 -11.93
CA LEU A 30 9.26 35.86 -10.53
C LEU A 30 8.86 34.37 -10.35
N PHE A 31 9.36 33.49 -11.22
CA PHE A 31 9.18 32.04 -11.09
C PHE A 31 10.48 31.30 -11.50
N LEU A 32 11.45 31.20 -10.57
CA LEU A 32 12.62 30.31 -10.72
C LEU A 32 13.36 30.10 -9.36
N SER A 33 12.68 29.57 -8.35
CA SER A 33 13.33 29.01 -7.15
C SER A 33 12.50 27.90 -6.49
N LEU A 34 12.20 26.86 -7.26
CA LEU A 34 11.72 25.56 -6.75
C LEU A 34 12.63 24.49 -7.35
N ASN A 35 13.57 23.99 -6.55
CA ASN A 35 14.59 23.06 -7.03
C ASN A 35 13.97 21.73 -7.48
N SER A 36 14.42 21.25 -8.64
CA SER A 36 13.78 20.17 -9.43
C SER A 36 13.77 18.77 -8.76
N THR A 37 14.34 18.65 -7.56
CA THR A 37 14.52 17.38 -6.83
C THR A 37 13.21 16.75 -6.35
N GLN A 38 12.14 17.53 -6.10
CA GLN A 38 10.84 16.96 -5.72
C GLN A 38 10.08 16.32 -6.90
N LEU A 39 10.33 16.76 -8.14
CA LEU A 39 9.57 16.30 -9.31
C LEU A 39 10.13 15.01 -9.94
N LEU A 40 11.39 14.68 -9.67
CA LEU A 40 12.07 13.52 -10.26
C LEU A 40 11.88 12.21 -9.47
N PHE A 41 11.69 12.27 -8.15
CA PHE A 41 11.59 11.05 -7.32
C PHE A 41 10.28 10.25 -7.51
N PHE A 42 9.20 10.90 -7.97
CA PHE A 42 7.96 10.18 -8.34
C PHE A 42 8.13 9.24 -9.55
N ARG A 43 9.24 9.33 -10.30
CA ARG A 43 9.50 8.48 -11.47
C ARG A 43 9.89 7.04 -11.10
N HIS A 44 10.30 6.76 -9.87
CA HIS A 44 10.68 5.41 -9.41
C HIS A 44 9.50 4.54 -8.94
N MET A 45 8.26 5.05 -8.99
CA MET A 45 7.03 4.26 -8.82
C MET A 45 6.32 3.98 -10.15
N ALA A 46 6.99 4.23 -11.28
CA ALA A 46 6.45 4.03 -12.63
C ALA A 46 7.30 3.03 -13.43
N SER A 47 6.77 1.80 -13.57
CA SER A 47 7.17 0.79 -14.57
C SER A 47 8.65 0.35 -14.59
N ILE A 48 9.00 -0.60 -13.71
CA ILE A 48 10.13 -1.50 -13.99
C ILE A 48 9.62 -2.64 -14.88
N THR A 49 9.58 -2.41 -16.19
CA THR A 49 9.45 -3.48 -17.19
C THR A 49 10.83 -4.08 -17.49
N PRO A 50 11.05 -5.40 -17.35
CA PRO A 50 12.36 -5.99 -17.61
C PRO A 50 12.69 -5.97 -19.11
N ILE A 51 13.65 -5.13 -19.51
CA ILE A 51 14.20 -5.16 -20.88
C ILE A 51 15.17 -6.33 -20.98
N SER A 52 14.66 -7.50 -21.36
CA SER A 52 15.46 -8.65 -21.76
C SER A 52 15.60 -8.69 -23.28
N GLN A 53 16.72 -8.18 -23.81
CA GLN A 53 17.13 -8.36 -25.20
C GLN A 53 18.64 -8.62 -25.30
N SER A 54 19.04 -9.84 -24.98
CA SER A 54 20.28 -10.43 -25.50
C SER A 54 19.93 -11.39 -26.65
N GLN A 55 20.52 -11.18 -27.82
CA GLN A 55 20.30 -12.08 -28.97
C GLN A 55 21.03 -13.40 -28.75
N PRO A 56 20.40 -14.57 -28.95
CA PRO A 56 21.11 -15.84 -29.01
C PRO A 56 21.85 -15.94 -30.35
N LEU A 57 23.18 -15.75 -30.34
CA LEU A 57 23.99 -16.01 -31.53
C LEU A 57 23.97 -17.50 -31.88
N LEU A 58 23.67 -17.78 -33.15
CA LEU A 58 23.50 -19.11 -33.69
C LEU A 58 24.82 -19.90 -33.67
N ASN A 59 24.86 -21.04 -33.00
CA ASN A 59 25.85 -22.07 -33.30
C ASN A 59 25.26 -23.48 -33.12
N LYS A 60 25.38 -24.32 -34.16
CA LYS A 60 24.96 -25.73 -34.15
C LYS A 60 26.18 -26.62 -33.89
N PRO A 61 25.99 -27.80 -33.29
CA PRO A 61 26.36 -28.98 -34.06
C PRO A 61 25.38 -30.17 -33.97
N LEU A 62 25.16 -30.77 -35.14
CA LEU A 62 24.96 -32.20 -35.44
C LEU A 62 24.10 -33.10 -34.51
N PHE A 63 23.02 -33.62 -35.11
CA PHE A 63 22.19 -34.73 -34.60
C PHE A 63 22.98 -36.00 -34.27
N ARG A 64 22.61 -36.70 -33.18
CA ARG A 64 22.69 -38.18 -33.11
C ARG A 64 21.71 -38.82 -32.11
N THR A 65 20.40 -38.72 -32.36
CA THR A 65 19.39 -39.45 -31.58
C THR A 65 19.36 -40.94 -31.98
N ARG A 66 19.80 -41.82 -31.08
CA ARG A 66 19.81 -43.28 -31.29
C ARG A 66 18.49 -43.90 -30.82
N LYS A 67 17.61 -44.28 -31.76
CA LYS A 67 16.48 -45.19 -31.47
C LYS A 67 17.01 -46.57 -31.05
N LEU A 68 16.34 -47.21 -30.08
CA LEU A 68 16.27 -48.65 -29.70
C LEU A 68 15.68 -48.68 -28.27
N GLN A 69 14.81 -49.60 -27.85
CA GLN A 69 13.99 -50.57 -28.58
C GLN A 69 12.76 -50.94 -27.70
N THR A 70 11.61 -51.24 -28.31
CA THR A 70 10.44 -51.77 -27.58
C THR A 70 10.61 -53.26 -27.28
N ASN A 71 10.31 -53.69 -26.07
CA ASN A 71 10.07 -55.11 -25.75
C ASN A 71 8.74 -55.26 -24.99
N TYR A 72 7.86 -56.10 -25.51
CA TYR A 72 6.67 -56.59 -24.81
C TYR A 72 7.05 -57.79 -23.95
N ILE A 73 6.49 -57.89 -22.75
CA ILE A 73 6.20 -59.17 -22.08
C ILE A 73 4.75 -59.09 -21.60
N ALA A 74 3.98 -60.16 -21.78
CA ALA A 74 2.55 -60.20 -21.48
C ALA A 74 2.16 -61.46 -20.70
N SER A 75 1.48 -61.24 -19.58
CA SER A 75 0.68 -62.22 -18.83
C SER A 75 -0.35 -61.42 -18.01
N SER A 76 -1.67 -61.53 -18.20
CA SER A 76 -2.53 -62.72 -18.08
C SER A 76 -2.50 -63.29 -16.63
N ASN A 77 -3.59 -63.39 -15.86
CA ASN A 77 -5.01 -63.04 -16.06
C ASN A 77 -5.66 -62.66 -14.70
N PHE A 78 -6.75 -61.86 -14.69
CA PHE A 78 -7.99 -62.35 -14.07
C PHE A 78 -9.27 -61.68 -14.59
N SER A 79 -10.34 -62.46 -14.51
CA SER A 79 -11.70 -62.35 -15.06
C SER A 79 -12.44 -61.02 -14.96
N SER A 80 -13.24 -60.76 -16.00
CA SER A 80 -14.25 -59.71 -16.08
C SER A 80 -15.53 -60.03 -15.28
N ARG A 81 -16.39 -59.02 -15.11
CA ARG A 81 -17.84 -59.20 -15.19
C ARG A 81 -18.42 -58.26 -16.22
N VAL A 82 -19.27 -58.81 -17.10
CA VAL A 82 -19.98 -58.10 -18.15
C VAL A 82 -21.47 -58.23 -17.88
N PHE A 83 -22.21 -57.13 -17.96
CA PHE A 83 -23.63 -57.17 -18.32
C PHE A 83 -23.88 -56.25 -19.52
N THR A 84 -24.69 -56.74 -20.44
CA THR A 84 -25.03 -56.11 -21.72
C THR A 84 -26.55 -56.03 -21.87
N ARG A 85 -26.99 -55.42 -22.99
CA ARG A 85 -28.38 -55.27 -23.47
C ARG A 85 -29.13 -54.05 -22.94
N LYS A 86 -29.99 -53.41 -23.75
CA LYS A 86 -30.10 -53.41 -25.23
C LYS A 86 -30.86 -52.16 -25.67
N SER A 87 -30.53 -51.62 -26.83
CA SER A 87 -31.42 -50.70 -27.55
C SER A 87 -32.64 -51.47 -28.09
N PHE A 88 -33.80 -50.81 -28.07
CA PHE A 88 -34.96 -51.17 -28.89
C PHE A 88 -35.53 -49.90 -29.55
N SER A 89 -35.99 -50.05 -30.79
CA SER A 89 -36.82 -49.10 -31.54
C SER A 89 -38.09 -49.84 -32.00
N VAL A 90 -38.87 -49.27 -32.95
CA VAL A 90 -40.15 -49.79 -33.53
C VAL A 90 -41.40 -49.35 -32.72
N PHE A 91 -42.47 -48.75 -33.29
CA PHE A 91 -42.79 -48.29 -34.66
C PHE A 91 -43.92 -47.22 -34.66
N HIS A 92 -44.05 -46.46 -35.77
CA HIS A 92 -45.28 -45.95 -36.47
C HIS A 92 -46.53 -45.44 -35.68
N SER A 93 -47.30 -44.43 -36.15
CA SER A 93 -47.98 -44.42 -37.47
C SER A 93 -48.45 -43.04 -38.01
N THR A 94 -48.09 -42.77 -39.28
CA THR A 94 -48.91 -42.25 -40.42
C THR A 94 -49.71 -40.93 -40.40
N SER A 95 -49.69 -40.28 -41.58
CA SER A 95 -50.59 -39.24 -42.14
C SER A 95 -50.44 -37.79 -41.64
N GLY A 96 -50.51 -36.75 -42.49
CA GLY A 96 -50.53 -36.74 -43.96
C GLY A 96 -50.72 -35.36 -44.62
N THR A 97 -50.36 -35.24 -45.91
CA THR A 97 -50.63 -34.15 -46.88
C THR A 97 -49.76 -32.85 -46.91
N ALA A 98 -49.45 -32.46 -48.16
CA ALA A 98 -49.20 -31.11 -48.73
C ALA A 98 -48.04 -30.17 -48.29
N ALA A 99 -47.12 -29.97 -49.25
CA ALA A 99 -46.58 -28.70 -49.79
C ALA A 99 -47.27 -27.37 -49.37
N MET A 100 -46.63 -26.18 -49.34
CA MET A 100 -45.32 -25.68 -49.83
C MET A 100 -44.83 -24.48 -48.93
N PRO A 101 -43.60 -23.94 -49.07
CA PRO A 101 -42.95 -23.18 -48.00
C PRO A 101 -43.21 -21.66 -47.97
N LEU A 102 -43.47 -21.11 -46.78
CA LEU A 102 -43.26 -19.69 -46.47
C LEU A 102 -41.91 -19.48 -45.77
N LYS A 103 -41.07 -18.61 -46.33
CA LYS A 103 -39.79 -18.16 -45.73
C LYS A 103 -40.03 -17.22 -44.55
N LYS A 104 -40.46 -17.73 -43.39
CA LYS A 104 -40.29 -16.99 -42.13
C LYS A 104 -38.79 -16.88 -41.84
N LYS A 105 -38.26 -15.65 -41.91
CA LYS A 105 -36.94 -15.34 -41.33
C LYS A 105 -37.05 -15.60 -39.82
N MET A 106 -36.59 -16.75 -39.37
CA MET A 106 -36.16 -16.89 -37.97
C MET A 106 -34.97 -15.96 -37.80
N VAL A 107 -35.23 -14.77 -37.27
CA VAL A 107 -34.16 -13.96 -36.68
C VAL A 107 -33.71 -14.76 -35.46
N VAL A 108 -32.66 -15.55 -35.65
CA VAL A 108 -31.88 -16.06 -34.53
C VAL A 108 -31.21 -14.83 -33.92
N VAL A 109 -31.94 -14.20 -32.99
CA VAL A 109 -31.34 -13.34 -31.99
C VAL A 109 -30.44 -14.27 -31.20
N SER A 110 -29.20 -14.39 -31.65
CA SER A 110 -28.15 -15.03 -30.87
C SER A 110 -28.06 -14.21 -29.61
N ALA A 111 -28.68 -14.72 -28.54
CA ALA A 111 -28.55 -14.16 -27.22
C ALA A 111 -27.12 -14.45 -26.78
N THR A 112 -26.19 -13.65 -27.30
CA THR A 112 -24.93 -13.39 -26.63
C THR A 112 -25.31 -12.92 -25.24
N THR A 113 -25.21 -13.84 -24.29
CA THR A 113 -25.04 -13.50 -22.88
C THR A 113 -23.78 -12.67 -22.83
N ALA A 114 -23.95 -11.36 -23.02
CA ALA A 114 -22.94 -10.36 -22.82
C ALA A 114 -22.63 -10.40 -21.33
N GLU A 115 -21.73 -11.33 -20.99
CA GLU A 115 -21.14 -11.47 -19.67
C GLU A 115 -20.72 -10.07 -19.26
N ARG A 116 -21.46 -9.49 -18.32
CA ARG A 116 -21.21 -8.14 -17.84
C ARG A 116 -19.78 -8.15 -17.34
N GLN A 117 -18.86 -7.58 -18.11
CA GLN A 117 -17.48 -7.41 -17.71
C GLN A 117 -17.51 -6.70 -16.37
N LYS A 118 -17.32 -7.45 -15.28
CA LYS A 118 -17.31 -6.90 -13.93
C LYS A 118 -16.24 -5.81 -13.97
N LYS A 119 -16.61 -4.58 -13.60
CA LYS A 119 -15.67 -3.45 -13.61
C LYS A 119 -14.48 -3.86 -12.74
N ARG A 120 -13.35 -4.16 -13.41
CA ARG A 120 -12.14 -4.68 -12.77
C ARG A 120 -11.72 -3.68 -11.67
N TYR A 121 -11.42 -4.18 -10.49
CA TYR A 121 -11.05 -3.31 -9.36
C TYR A 121 -9.78 -2.52 -9.72
N PRO A 122 -9.69 -1.22 -9.39
CA PRO A 122 -8.50 -0.44 -9.70
C PRO A 122 -7.27 -1.05 -9.02
N GLY A 123 -6.32 -1.53 -9.82
CA GLY A 123 -5.11 -2.23 -9.36
C GLY A 123 -5.11 -3.74 -9.58
N GLU A 124 -6.27 -4.40 -9.68
CA GLU A 124 -6.43 -5.87 -9.82
C GLU A 124 -5.73 -6.47 -11.06
N ALA A 125 -5.30 -5.63 -12.01
CA ALA A 125 -4.46 -6.03 -13.16
C ALA A 125 -2.96 -6.18 -12.86
N LYS A 126 -2.48 -5.71 -11.69
CA LYS A 126 -1.07 -5.75 -11.26
C LYS A 126 -0.83 -6.58 -9.98
N GLY A 127 -1.88 -7.21 -9.43
CA GLY A 127 -1.87 -7.90 -8.14
C GLY A 127 -2.56 -7.10 -7.04
N PHE A 128 -2.98 -7.79 -5.98
CA PHE A 128 -3.78 -7.24 -4.90
C PHE A 128 -3.09 -6.09 -4.13
N VAL A 129 -1.75 -6.08 -4.07
CA VAL A 129 -0.99 -4.98 -3.46
C VAL A 129 -1.21 -3.63 -4.16
N GLU A 130 -1.50 -3.62 -5.46
CA GLU A 130 -1.86 -2.38 -6.17
C GLU A 130 -3.28 -1.91 -5.82
N GLU A 131 -4.20 -2.82 -5.50
CA GLU A 131 -5.53 -2.46 -4.96
C GLU A 131 -5.39 -1.84 -3.57
N MET A 132 -4.59 -2.46 -2.68
CA MET A 132 -4.28 -1.89 -1.36
C MET A 132 -3.61 -0.51 -1.48
N ARG A 133 -2.64 -0.36 -2.41
CA ARG A 133 -2.03 0.94 -2.72
C ARG A 133 -3.08 1.95 -3.15
N PHE A 134 -3.98 1.59 -4.07
CA PHE A 134 -4.99 2.51 -4.60
C PHE A 134 -5.96 3.01 -3.51
N VAL A 135 -6.42 2.13 -2.61
CA VAL A 135 -7.26 2.53 -1.47
C VAL A 135 -6.48 3.40 -0.49
N ALA A 136 -5.27 3.00 -0.10
CA ALA A 136 -4.41 3.79 0.79
C ALA A 136 -4.10 5.19 0.22
N MET A 137 -3.81 5.31 -1.08
CA MET A 137 -3.51 6.60 -1.72
C MET A 137 -4.71 7.56 -1.71
N LYS A 138 -5.94 7.07 -1.92
CA LYS A 138 -7.16 7.89 -1.81
C LYS A 138 -7.38 8.47 -0.41
N LEU A 139 -6.97 7.73 0.64
CA LEU A 139 -7.13 8.15 2.03
C LEU A 139 -6.11 9.22 2.48
N HIS A 140 -5.09 9.52 1.68
CA HIS A 140 -4.20 10.66 1.92
C HIS A 140 -4.87 11.99 1.55
N THR A 141 -4.32 13.09 2.06
CA THR A 141 -4.67 14.44 1.59
C THR A 141 -3.89 14.79 0.33
N ARG A 142 -4.35 15.77 -0.46
CA ARG A 142 -3.64 16.22 -1.67
C ARG A 142 -2.25 16.80 -1.40
N ASP A 143 -2.02 17.34 -0.20
CA ASP A 143 -0.73 17.84 0.26
C ASP A 143 0.26 16.70 0.57
N GLN A 144 -0.26 15.49 0.86
CA GLN A 144 0.53 14.31 1.20
C GLN A 144 0.74 13.39 -0.01
N ALA A 145 -0.27 13.23 -0.87
CA ALA A 145 -0.19 12.43 -2.09
C ALA A 145 -1.01 13.02 -3.23
N LYS A 146 -0.48 12.99 -4.46
CA LYS A 146 -1.16 13.44 -5.68
C LYS A 146 -2.50 12.75 -5.95
N GLU A 147 -2.63 11.50 -5.47
CA GLU A 147 -3.82 10.65 -5.59
C GLU A 147 -4.81 10.83 -4.41
N GLY A 148 -4.52 11.75 -3.48
CA GLY A 148 -5.31 11.98 -2.28
C GLY A 148 -6.68 12.61 -2.51
N GLU A 149 -7.68 12.13 -1.78
CA GLU A 149 -9.08 12.57 -1.86
C GLU A 149 -9.65 13.03 -0.50
N ARG A 150 -8.86 13.01 0.59
CA ARG A 150 -9.27 13.50 1.91
C ARG A 150 -8.86 14.97 2.14
N GLU A 151 -9.68 15.68 2.90
CA GLU A 151 -9.41 17.07 3.32
C GLU A 151 -8.26 17.15 4.36
N PRO A 152 -7.50 18.26 4.42
CA PRO A 152 -6.41 18.45 5.38
C PRO A 152 -6.84 18.36 6.86
N GLN A 153 -6.53 17.23 7.51
CA GLN A 153 -6.71 17.08 8.96
C GLN A 153 -5.47 17.58 9.72
N GLY A 154 -5.47 18.87 10.05
CA GLY A 154 -4.39 19.55 10.74
C GLY A 154 -3.42 20.28 9.81
N GLN A 155 -2.31 20.76 10.36
CA GLN A 155 -1.34 21.55 9.61
C GLN A 155 -0.41 20.70 8.73
N PRO A 156 0.01 21.17 7.53
CA PRO A 156 0.99 20.48 6.69
C PRO A 156 2.32 20.25 7.40
N VAL A 157 3.01 19.15 7.07
CA VAL A 157 4.30 18.72 7.70
C VAL A 157 5.37 19.83 7.68
N ALA A 158 5.35 20.71 6.68
CA ALA A 158 6.28 21.85 6.59
C ALA A 158 6.07 22.93 7.68
N LYS A 159 4.93 22.93 8.39
CA LYS A 159 4.60 23.84 9.50
C LYS A 159 4.66 23.17 10.88
N TRP A 160 5.10 21.91 10.95
CA TRP A 160 5.17 21.18 12.21
C TRP A 160 6.29 21.72 13.09
N GLU A 161 5.96 22.01 14.35
CA GLU A 161 6.93 22.31 15.40
C GLU A 161 6.92 21.14 16.40
N PRO A 162 7.75 20.09 16.18
CA PRO A 162 7.77 18.91 17.03
C PRO A 162 8.56 19.16 18.32
N SER A 163 8.20 18.44 19.38
CA SER A 163 8.94 18.40 20.64
C SER A 163 9.77 17.10 20.72
N ILE A 164 10.89 17.09 21.47
CA ILE A 164 11.63 15.84 21.73
C ILE A 164 10.76 14.87 22.54
N GLU A 165 9.96 15.38 23.48
CA GLU A 165 9.05 14.58 24.30
C GLU A 165 7.95 13.90 23.45
N GLY A 166 7.24 14.67 22.63
CA GLY A 166 6.21 14.16 21.73
C GLY A 166 6.77 13.20 20.67
N TYR A 167 7.98 13.47 20.17
CA TYR A 167 8.67 12.56 19.27
C TYR A 167 9.12 11.25 19.98
N LEU A 168 9.54 11.32 21.25
CA LEU A 168 9.81 10.12 22.05
C LEU A 168 8.55 9.29 22.30
N ARG A 169 7.41 9.92 22.63
CA ARG A 169 6.10 9.23 22.72
C ARG A 169 5.77 8.53 21.39
N PHE A 170 5.94 9.21 20.25
CA PHE A 170 5.77 8.64 18.91
C PHE A 170 6.68 7.42 18.66
N LEU A 171 7.97 7.49 19.03
CA LEU A 171 8.92 6.38 18.82
C LEU A 171 8.62 5.18 19.72
N VAL A 172 8.22 5.39 20.98
CA VAL A 172 7.83 4.32 21.92
C VAL A 172 6.54 3.64 21.45
N ASP A 173 5.50 4.41 21.12
CA ASP A 173 4.23 3.85 20.62
C ASP A 173 4.41 3.12 19.28
N SER A 174 5.25 3.66 18.39
CA SER A 174 5.66 2.97 17.16
C SER A 174 6.38 1.66 17.47
N LYS A 175 7.30 1.65 18.45
CA LYS A 175 8.04 0.43 18.83
C LYS A 175 7.10 -0.64 19.34
N LEU A 176 6.15 -0.31 20.22
CA LEU A 176 5.17 -1.27 20.73
C LEU A 176 4.32 -1.89 19.60
N VAL A 177 3.99 -1.11 18.57
CA VAL A 177 3.30 -1.61 17.36
C VAL A 177 4.20 -2.57 16.56
N TYR A 178 5.46 -2.22 16.30
CA TYR A 178 6.39 -3.11 15.57
C TYR A 178 6.75 -4.37 16.36
N ASP A 179 7.00 -4.27 17.67
CA ASP A 179 7.22 -5.42 18.57
C ASP A 179 6.03 -6.40 18.48
N THR A 180 4.83 -5.86 18.27
CA THR A 180 3.58 -6.61 18.16
C THR A 180 3.41 -7.25 16.79
N LEU A 181 3.66 -6.53 15.69
CA LEU A 181 3.69 -7.12 14.34
C LEU A 181 4.70 -8.26 14.25
N GLU A 182 5.93 -8.04 14.72
CA GLU A 182 7.03 -9.00 14.68
C GLU A 182 6.73 -10.24 15.55
N ARG A 183 6.18 -10.04 16.76
CA ARG A 183 5.69 -11.13 17.64
C ARG A 183 4.55 -11.94 16.99
N ILE A 184 3.65 -11.30 16.24
CA ILE A 184 2.52 -11.98 15.60
C ILE A 184 3.00 -12.87 14.44
N VAL A 185 3.87 -12.36 13.56
CA VAL A 185 4.38 -13.16 12.42
C VAL A 185 5.28 -14.30 12.89
N GLU A 186 6.08 -14.07 13.94
CA GLU A 186 6.93 -15.12 14.53
C GLU A 186 6.13 -16.16 15.33
N LYS A 187 4.98 -15.79 15.91
CA LYS A 187 4.02 -16.77 16.44
C LYS A 187 3.38 -17.61 15.33
N GLY A 188 3.12 -17.03 14.15
CA GLY A 188 2.59 -17.76 12.99
C GLY A 188 1.21 -18.39 13.22
N ALA A 189 0.28 -17.67 13.87
CA ALA A 189 -1.04 -18.19 14.21
C ALA A 189 -1.88 -18.62 13.00
N PHE A 190 -1.62 -18.03 11.83
CA PHE A 190 -2.14 -18.44 10.53
C PHE A 190 -0.97 -18.77 9.59
N PRO A 191 -1.09 -19.75 8.67
CA PRO A 191 0.01 -20.17 7.81
C PRO A 191 0.60 -19.05 6.95
N GLU A 192 -0.22 -18.12 6.45
CA GLU A 192 0.28 -16.99 5.66
C GLU A 192 1.22 -16.04 6.43
N TYR A 193 1.12 -15.98 7.76
CA TYR A 193 1.96 -15.07 8.56
C TYR A 193 3.44 -15.47 8.52
N VAL A 194 3.75 -16.74 8.25
CA VAL A 194 5.13 -17.28 8.22
C VAL A 194 5.92 -16.68 7.05
N GLU A 195 5.26 -16.35 5.94
CA GLU A 195 5.88 -15.64 4.79
C GLU A 195 6.41 -14.26 5.20
N PHE A 196 5.83 -13.61 6.22
CA PHE A 196 6.18 -12.24 6.64
C PHE A 196 7.20 -12.16 7.78
N ARG A 197 7.92 -13.25 8.05
CA ARG A 197 9.10 -13.24 8.92
C ARG A 197 10.35 -12.81 8.16
N ASN A 198 11.28 -12.16 8.84
CA ASN A 198 12.64 -11.83 8.35
C ASN A 198 12.61 -11.17 6.96
N THR A 199 11.76 -10.17 6.80
CA THR A 199 11.54 -9.42 5.56
C THR A 199 12.62 -8.37 5.28
N GLY A 200 13.42 -8.01 6.29
CA GLY A 200 14.33 -6.87 6.30
C GLY A 200 13.61 -5.54 6.59
N LEU A 201 12.27 -5.52 6.69
CA LEU A 201 11.50 -4.31 7.01
C LEU A 201 11.28 -4.13 8.52
N GLU A 202 11.54 -5.16 9.34
CA GLU A 202 11.41 -5.16 10.80
C GLU A 202 12.07 -3.92 11.44
N ARG A 203 11.42 -3.29 12.41
CA ARG A 203 11.79 -1.97 12.98
C ARG A 203 12.03 -1.98 14.49
N SER A 204 11.60 -3.01 15.22
CA SER A 204 11.72 -3.01 16.69
C SER A 204 13.17 -2.89 17.17
N GLY A 205 14.10 -3.57 16.47
CA GLY A 205 15.53 -3.53 16.75
C GLY A 205 16.19 -2.18 16.43
N SER A 206 15.73 -1.44 15.41
CA SER A 206 16.27 -0.10 15.13
C SER A 206 15.69 0.95 16.06
N LEU A 207 14.39 0.89 16.37
CA LEU A 207 13.77 1.74 17.39
C LEU A 207 14.38 1.52 18.78
N ALA A 208 14.78 0.30 19.14
CA ALA A 208 15.51 0.04 20.38
C ALA A 208 16.86 0.79 20.45
N LYS A 209 17.65 0.80 19.35
CA LYS A 209 18.90 1.56 19.26
C LYS A 209 18.66 3.07 19.41
N ASP A 210 17.63 3.60 18.75
CA ASP A 210 17.33 5.03 18.77
C ASP A 210 16.86 5.50 20.15
N LEU A 211 15.99 4.73 20.83
CA LEU A 211 15.54 5.03 22.18
C LEU A 211 16.68 4.96 23.20
N GLU A 212 17.58 3.97 23.10
CA GLU A 212 18.76 3.93 23.96
C GLU A 212 19.69 5.13 23.69
N TRP A 213 19.87 5.54 22.43
CA TRP A 213 20.62 6.77 22.12
C TRP A 213 19.99 8.04 22.75
N PHE A 214 18.67 8.21 22.70
CA PHE A 214 18.01 9.34 23.38
C PHE A 214 18.25 9.29 24.91
N LYS A 215 18.27 8.09 25.50
CA LYS A 215 18.59 7.86 26.91
C LYS A 215 20.07 8.16 27.23
N GLU A 216 21.00 7.87 26.34
CA GLU A 216 22.40 8.31 26.42
C GLU A 216 22.52 9.86 26.36
N GLN A 217 21.62 10.56 25.65
CA GLN A 217 21.57 12.03 25.65
C GLN A 217 20.91 12.61 26.92
N GLY A 218 20.49 11.77 27.87
CA GLY A 218 19.88 12.19 29.14
C GLY A 218 18.37 12.42 29.06
N HIS A 219 17.68 12.02 27.99
CA HIS A 219 16.22 12.10 27.93
C HIS A 219 15.57 10.93 28.68
N ALA A 220 14.51 11.21 29.44
CA ALA A 220 13.63 10.18 29.97
C ALA A 220 12.81 9.55 28.83
N ILE A 221 12.86 8.22 28.71
CA ILE A 221 12.03 7.48 27.76
C ILE A 221 10.64 7.28 28.41
N PRO A 222 9.53 7.71 27.76
CA PRO A 222 8.19 7.55 28.32
C PRO A 222 7.73 6.09 28.24
N GLU A 223 6.77 5.73 29.08
CA GLU A 223 5.99 4.50 28.91
C GLU A 223 5.06 4.60 27.69
N PRO A 224 4.69 3.47 27.04
CA PRO A 224 3.77 3.47 25.90
C PRO A 224 2.42 4.12 26.21
N SER A 225 1.99 4.99 25.32
CA SER A 225 0.79 5.81 25.49
C SER A 225 -0.46 5.17 24.87
N SER A 226 -1.63 5.78 25.12
CA SER A 226 -2.93 5.18 24.78
C SER A 226 -3.10 4.81 23.29
N PRO A 227 -2.68 5.65 22.31
CA PRO A 227 -2.63 5.26 20.89
C PRO A 227 -1.85 3.96 20.62
N GLY A 228 -0.59 3.85 21.08
CA GLY A 228 0.26 2.68 20.88
C GLY A 228 -0.30 1.42 21.53
N VAL A 229 -0.74 1.51 22.79
CA VAL A 229 -1.35 0.39 23.52
C VAL A 229 -2.65 -0.06 22.85
N SER A 230 -3.51 0.88 22.46
CA SER A 230 -4.78 0.58 21.78
C SER A 230 -4.55 -0.09 20.42
N TYR A 231 -3.54 0.36 19.67
CA TYR A 231 -3.21 -0.22 18.37
C TYR A 231 -2.61 -1.62 18.51
N ALA A 232 -1.66 -1.82 19.43
CA ALA A 232 -1.06 -3.13 19.66
C ALA A 232 -2.09 -4.18 20.10
N LEU A 233 -2.98 -3.84 21.05
CA LEU A 233 -4.09 -4.72 21.45
C LEU A 233 -5.03 -5.03 20.28
N TYR A 234 -5.29 -4.05 19.40
CA TYR A 234 -6.14 -4.26 18.23
C TYR A 234 -5.49 -5.20 17.19
N LEU A 235 -4.19 -5.04 16.93
CA LEU A 235 -3.43 -5.93 16.04
C LEU A 235 -3.37 -7.36 16.59
N GLU A 236 -3.14 -7.54 17.89
CA GLU A 236 -3.23 -8.86 18.51
C GLU A 236 -4.62 -9.47 18.36
N GLU A 237 -5.69 -8.69 18.55
CA GLU A 237 -7.05 -9.18 18.41
C GLU A 237 -7.43 -9.56 16.99
N LEU A 238 -7.01 -8.81 15.96
CA LEU A 238 -7.15 -9.21 14.57
C LEU A 238 -6.39 -10.50 14.28
N SER A 239 -5.12 -10.57 14.71
CA SER A 239 -4.21 -11.67 14.36
C SER A 239 -4.69 -13.08 14.77
N LYS A 240 -5.64 -13.15 15.72
CA LYS A 240 -6.25 -14.38 16.25
C LYS A 240 -7.45 -14.89 15.43
N LYS A 241 -8.08 -14.05 14.60
CA LYS A 241 -9.42 -14.32 14.03
C LYS A 241 -9.70 -13.74 12.64
N ASP A 242 -8.88 -12.81 12.16
CA ASP A 242 -9.11 -12.06 10.93
C ASP A 242 -7.74 -11.76 10.26
N PRO A 243 -7.17 -12.72 9.51
CA PRO A 243 -5.88 -12.55 8.86
C PRO A 243 -5.94 -11.51 7.73
N GLN A 244 -7.08 -11.35 7.06
CA GLN A 244 -7.27 -10.34 6.02
C GLN A 244 -7.09 -8.92 6.55
N SER A 245 -7.79 -8.56 7.64
CA SER A 245 -7.63 -7.26 8.30
C SER A 245 -6.21 -7.10 8.88
N PHE A 246 -5.64 -8.14 9.48
CA PHE A 246 -4.26 -8.08 9.99
C PHE A 246 -3.25 -7.78 8.87
N ILE A 247 -3.38 -8.41 7.70
CA ILE A 247 -2.52 -8.18 6.54
C ILE A 247 -2.71 -6.77 5.95
N CYS A 248 -3.92 -6.22 5.98
CA CYS A 248 -4.14 -4.81 5.63
C CYS A 248 -3.31 -3.87 6.53
N HIS A 249 -3.35 -4.08 7.84
CA HIS A 249 -2.57 -3.31 8.79
C HIS A 249 -1.05 -3.51 8.61
N PHE A 250 -0.59 -4.75 8.45
CA PHE A 250 0.81 -5.06 8.16
C PHE A 250 1.32 -4.29 6.94
N TYR A 251 0.57 -4.35 5.82
CA TYR A 251 0.89 -3.60 4.60
C TYR A 251 0.95 -2.09 4.88
N ASN A 252 -0.10 -1.50 5.44
CA ASN A 252 -0.17 -0.06 5.60
C ASN A 252 0.90 0.49 6.57
N ILE A 253 1.22 -0.22 7.66
CA ILE A 253 2.24 0.22 8.62
C ILE A 253 3.64 0.25 7.97
N TYR A 254 4.11 -0.86 7.40
CA TYR A 254 5.45 -0.94 6.80
C TYR A 254 5.59 -0.07 5.53
N PHE A 255 4.56 -0.03 4.67
CA PHE A 255 4.63 0.76 3.42
C PHE A 255 4.43 2.26 3.64
N ALA A 256 3.66 2.70 4.64
CA ALA A 256 3.59 4.13 5.00
C ALA A 256 4.92 4.62 5.59
N HIS A 257 5.58 3.82 6.44
CA HIS A 257 6.85 4.19 7.05
C HIS A 257 7.99 4.35 6.01
N THR A 258 8.12 3.37 5.11
CA THR A 258 9.14 3.37 4.05
C THR A 258 8.94 4.49 3.00
N ALA A 259 7.74 5.04 2.89
CA ALA A 259 7.41 6.19 2.04
C ALA A 259 7.32 7.51 2.83
N GLY A 260 6.17 7.81 3.42
CA GLY A 260 5.91 9.07 4.13
C GLY A 260 6.67 9.20 5.45
N GLY A 261 6.86 8.09 6.17
CA GLY A 261 7.59 8.06 7.45
C GLY A 261 9.02 8.58 7.31
N ARG A 262 9.74 8.23 6.24
CA ARG A 262 11.08 8.77 5.94
C ARG A 262 11.10 10.30 5.74
N MET A 263 10.07 10.86 5.10
CA MET A 263 9.95 12.31 4.91
C MET A 263 9.73 13.02 6.26
N ILE A 264 8.84 12.46 7.08
CA ILE A 264 8.52 12.98 8.42
C ILE A 264 9.74 12.89 9.34
N GLY A 265 10.42 11.73 9.37
CA GLY A 265 11.65 11.51 10.12
C GLY A 265 12.74 12.52 9.79
N LYS A 266 12.96 12.77 8.48
CA LYS A 266 13.89 13.83 8.05
C LYS A 266 13.45 15.22 8.53
N LYS A 267 12.16 15.56 8.43
CA LYS A 267 11.65 16.88 8.86
C LYS A 267 11.72 17.10 10.37
N VAL A 268 11.55 16.05 11.18
CA VAL A 268 11.77 16.11 12.62
C VAL A 268 13.28 16.23 12.91
N ALA A 269 14.13 15.44 12.25
CA ALA A 269 15.57 15.49 12.43
C ALA A 269 16.18 16.86 12.07
N GLU A 270 15.71 17.49 10.99
CA GLU A 270 16.05 18.87 10.59
C GLU A 270 15.72 19.91 11.68
N LYS A 271 14.67 19.68 12.49
CA LYS A 271 14.16 20.64 13.49
C LYS A 271 14.67 20.43 14.90
N ILE A 272 14.78 19.19 15.38
CA ILE A 272 15.11 18.89 16.79
C ILE A 272 16.28 17.92 17.02
N LEU A 273 16.83 17.28 15.98
CA LEU A 273 17.93 16.31 16.11
C LEU A 273 19.23 16.73 15.39
N ASN A 274 19.39 18.02 15.06
CA ASN A 274 20.56 18.55 14.33
C ASN A 274 20.87 17.79 13.02
N ASN A 275 19.83 17.34 12.30
CA ASN A 275 19.90 16.51 11.09
C ASN A 275 20.41 15.06 11.29
N ARG A 276 20.47 14.55 12.53
CA ARG A 276 20.78 13.13 12.79
C ARG A 276 19.73 12.21 12.16
N GLU A 277 20.14 11.39 11.20
CA GLU A 277 19.30 10.30 10.69
C GLU A 277 19.31 9.13 11.70
N LEU A 278 18.13 8.81 12.23
CA LEU A 278 17.89 7.71 13.17
C LEU A 278 17.86 6.35 12.47
N GLU A 279 18.18 5.29 13.20
CA GLU A 279 18.24 3.91 12.71
C GLU A 279 16.88 3.41 12.20
N PHE A 280 15.78 3.90 12.77
CA PHE A 280 14.40 3.63 12.37
C PHE A 280 14.16 3.87 10.87
N TYR A 281 14.88 4.82 10.26
CA TYR A 281 14.79 5.20 8.85
C TYR A 281 15.90 4.62 7.95
N LYS A 282 16.68 3.64 8.45
CA LYS A 282 17.75 2.95 7.72
C LYS A 282 17.41 1.47 7.56
N TRP A 283 17.90 0.85 6.48
CA TRP A 283 17.65 -0.56 6.18
C TRP A 283 18.94 -1.25 5.78
N ASP A 284 19.11 -2.50 6.25
CA ASP A 284 20.23 -3.34 5.87
C ASP A 284 19.94 -3.98 4.50
N GLY A 285 20.48 -3.37 3.44
CA GLY A 285 20.28 -3.80 2.05
C GLY A 285 19.47 -2.80 1.20
N ASP A 286 19.17 -3.18 -0.05
CA ASP A 286 18.43 -2.30 -0.95
C ASP A 286 16.93 -2.30 -0.63
N LEU A 287 16.42 -1.15 -0.17
CA LEU A 287 15.02 -0.98 0.21
C LEU A 287 14.04 -1.25 -0.96
N SER A 288 14.45 -1.05 -2.22
CA SER A 288 13.57 -1.34 -3.37
C SER A 288 13.34 -2.85 -3.52
N GLN A 289 14.40 -3.65 -3.40
CA GLN A 289 14.36 -5.11 -3.40
C GLN A 289 13.61 -5.66 -2.17
N LEU A 290 13.86 -5.14 -0.96
CA LEU A 290 13.14 -5.56 0.25
C LEU A 290 11.63 -5.31 0.10
N LEU A 291 11.24 -4.10 -0.31
CA LEU A 291 9.83 -3.78 -0.57
C LEU A 291 9.24 -4.69 -1.65
N GLN A 292 9.96 -4.93 -2.75
CA GLN A 292 9.45 -5.75 -3.85
C GLN A 292 9.21 -7.21 -3.44
N SER A 293 10.13 -7.81 -2.68
CA SER A 293 9.95 -9.15 -2.10
C SER A 293 8.70 -9.23 -1.22
N VAL A 294 8.44 -8.21 -0.39
CA VAL A 294 7.23 -8.15 0.43
C VAL A 294 5.96 -7.94 -0.41
N ARG A 295 6.00 -7.17 -1.50
CA ARG A 295 4.85 -7.09 -2.45
C ARG A 295 4.52 -8.44 -3.08
N GLU A 296 5.55 -9.21 -3.45
CA GLU A 296 5.38 -10.53 -4.06
C GLU A 296 4.81 -11.55 -3.06
N LYS A 297 5.26 -11.53 -1.80
CA LYS A 297 4.68 -12.31 -0.70
C LYS A 297 3.22 -11.94 -0.42
N LEU A 298 2.90 -10.64 -0.32
CA LEU A 298 1.53 -10.16 -0.12
C LEU A 298 0.59 -10.55 -1.27
N ASN A 299 1.06 -10.43 -2.52
CA ASN A 299 0.30 -10.89 -3.69
C ASN A 299 0.04 -12.40 -3.62
N ARG A 300 1.06 -13.22 -3.33
CA ARG A 300 0.95 -14.69 -3.24
C ARG A 300 -0.07 -15.12 -2.17
N VAL A 301 -0.02 -14.53 -0.98
CA VAL A 301 -1.00 -14.82 0.08
C VAL A 301 -2.42 -14.52 -0.41
N ALA A 302 -2.61 -13.35 -1.03
CA ALA A 302 -3.88 -12.94 -1.59
C ALA A 302 -4.30 -13.69 -2.88
N GLU A 303 -3.47 -14.55 -3.50
CA GLU A 303 -3.90 -15.38 -4.64
C GLU A 303 -4.99 -16.39 -4.24
N SER A 304 -4.92 -16.90 -3.00
CA SER A 304 -5.89 -17.85 -2.43
C SER A 304 -7.24 -17.23 -2.05
N TRP A 305 -7.25 -15.93 -1.71
CA TRP A 305 -8.42 -15.24 -1.16
C TRP A 305 -9.53 -15.04 -2.19
N THR A 306 -10.79 -15.17 -1.75
CA THR A 306 -11.99 -14.74 -2.46
C THR A 306 -12.02 -13.23 -2.73
N ARG A 307 -12.99 -12.76 -3.54
CA ARG A 307 -13.15 -11.31 -3.78
C ARG A 307 -13.68 -10.60 -2.54
N GLU A 308 -14.43 -11.31 -1.73
CA GLU A 308 -15.05 -10.92 -0.49
C GLU A 308 -13.97 -10.71 0.60
N GLU A 309 -13.07 -11.67 0.79
CA GLU A 309 -11.89 -11.54 1.66
C GLU A 309 -10.96 -10.39 1.23
N LYS A 310 -10.75 -10.23 -0.09
CA LYS A 310 -10.00 -9.09 -0.64
C LYS A 310 -10.69 -7.74 -0.36
N ASN A 311 -12.01 -7.66 -0.46
CA ASN A 311 -12.76 -6.44 -0.15
C ASN A 311 -12.69 -6.12 1.35
N HIS A 312 -12.89 -7.12 2.22
CA HIS A 312 -12.77 -6.99 3.67
C HIS A 312 -11.39 -6.44 4.10
N CYS A 313 -10.31 -6.99 3.53
CA CYS A 313 -8.96 -6.44 3.69
C CYS A 313 -8.85 -4.96 3.23
N LEU A 314 -9.49 -4.57 2.13
CA LEU A 314 -9.44 -3.18 1.64
C LEU A 314 -10.27 -2.22 2.51
N GLU A 315 -11.40 -2.67 3.05
CA GLU A 315 -12.31 -1.87 3.88
C GLU A 315 -11.67 -1.48 5.22
N GLU A 316 -10.82 -2.34 5.80
CA GLU A 316 -10.06 -2.05 7.04
C GLU A 316 -9.02 -0.91 6.89
N THR A 317 -8.69 -0.49 5.65
CA THR A 317 -7.63 0.50 5.42
C THR A 317 -7.89 1.84 6.14
N GLU A 318 -9.14 2.31 6.23
CA GLU A 318 -9.47 3.55 6.95
C GLU A 318 -9.18 3.44 8.46
N LYS A 319 -9.32 2.24 9.04
CA LYS A 319 -9.01 1.98 10.44
C LYS A 319 -7.50 1.94 10.69
N SER A 320 -6.73 1.38 9.75
CA SER A 320 -5.26 1.47 9.78
C SER A 320 -4.78 2.92 9.68
N PHE A 321 -5.40 3.74 8.85
CA PHE A 321 -5.08 5.17 8.74
C PHE A 321 -5.40 5.91 10.04
N LYS A 322 -6.54 5.61 10.68
CA LYS A 322 -6.89 6.19 11.98
C LYS A 322 -5.85 5.87 13.05
N PHE A 323 -5.58 4.59 13.32
CA PHE A 323 -4.64 4.19 14.37
C PHE A 323 -3.21 4.72 14.13
N SER A 324 -2.69 4.60 12.90
CA SER A 324 -1.37 5.14 12.56
C SER A 324 -1.34 6.67 12.66
N GLY A 325 -2.44 7.35 12.30
CA GLY A 325 -2.61 8.79 12.46
C GLY A 325 -2.72 9.24 13.92
N ASP A 326 -3.30 8.43 14.80
CA ASP A 326 -3.42 8.69 16.24
C ASP A 326 -2.04 8.66 16.93
N ILE A 327 -1.17 7.70 16.56
CA ILE A 327 0.25 7.69 16.98
C ILE A 327 1.03 8.84 16.35
N LEU A 328 0.83 9.12 15.06
CA LEU A 328 1.58 10.17 14.35
C LEU A 328 1.37 11.57 14.95
N ARG A 329 0.19 11.86 15.52
CA ARG A 329 -0.07 13.14 16.19
C ARG A 329 0.73 13.34 17.48
N LEU A 330 1.29 12.29 18.08
CA LEU A 330 2.15 12.41 19.27
C LEU A 330 3.40 13.26 19.00
N ILE A 331 3.90 13.30 17.76
CA ILE A 331 5.02 14.16 17.33
C ILE A 331 4.77 15.65 17.65
N LEU A 332 3.50 16.07 17.76
CA LEU A 332 3.06 17.44 18.03
C LEU A 332 2.44 17.61 19.43
N SER A 333 2.78 16.71 20.38
CA SER A 333 2.25 16.69 21.76
C SER A 333 3.28 17.06 22.83
#